data_AF-A0A527ZW17-F1
#
_entry.id   AF-A0A527ZW17-F1
#
_cell.length_a   1.000
_cell.length_b   1.000
_cell.length_c   1.000
_cell.angle_alpha   90.00
_cell.angle_beta   90.00
_cell.angle_gamma   90.00
#
_symmetry.space_group_name_H-M   'P 1'
#
loop_
_entity.id
_entity.type
_entity.pdbx_description
1 polymer ?
#
loop_
_entity_poly.entity_id
_entity_poly.type
_entity_poly.pdbx_seq_one_letter_code
_entity_poly.pdbx_strand_id
1 'polypeptide(L)'
;MTSTLLRGRTLSFRRWPETVDDHSAWRYEEDGGLLLRDGRIVAAGAYADVEKKADEGAKKIDHRPHLLLPGFIDAHAHFPQMQVIASYGAELLDWLNTYTFPVETKFHNAQHGRRIARLFLDEMLRHGTTTVAAYCSVHKGSAEAFFAESHDRNMLNIAGKVMMDRNAPEGVLDTPQSAYDDSKALIAEWHGKG
;
A
#
# COMPACT_ATOMS: atom_id res chain seq x y z
N MET A 1 -21.08 -13.82 9.56
CA MET A 1 -19.78 -13.39 10.08
C MET A 1 -18.75 -14.41 9.64
N THR A 2 -17.68 -13.98 8.99
CA THR A 2 -16.57 -14.87 8.63
C THR A 2 -15.60 -14.91 9.81
N SER A 3 -15.26 -16.12 10.26
CA SER A 3 -14.37 -16.36 11.40
C SER A 3 -13.20 -17.21 10.92
N THR A 4 -11.97 -16.70 11.06
CA THR A 4 -10.75 -17.37 10.59
C THR A 4 -9.72 -17.42 11.71
N LEU A 5 -9.17 -18.59 11.98
CA LEU A 5 -8.07 -18.79 12.92
C LEU A 5 -6.80 -19.15 12.14
N LEU A 6 -5.80 -18.26 12.17
CA LEU A 6 -4.48 -18.52 11.62
C LEU A 6 -3.57 -19.11 12.71
N ARG A 7 -2.76 -20.10 12.35
CA ARG A 7 -1.70 -20.66 13.20
C ARG A 7 -0.35 -20.49 12.52
N GLY A 8 0.68 -20.14 13.28
CA GLY A 8 2.04 -19.96 12.76
C GLY A 8 2.98 -19.44 13.82
N ARG A 9 4.26 -19.26 13.47
CA ARG A 9 5.13 -18.41 14.29
C ARG A 9 4.63 -16.98 14.11
N THR A 10 4.46 -16.21 15.18
CA THR A 10 3.99 -14.81 15.07
C THR A 10 5.00 -13.88 15.68
N LEU A 11 5.26 -12.75 15.00
CA LEU A 11 6.05 -11.64 15.54
C LEU A 11 5.28 -10.34 15.34
N SER A 12 5.15 -9.54 16.39
CA SER A 12 4.46 -8.25 16.36
C SER A 12 5.16 -7.24 17.27
N PHE A 13 4.96 -5.95 16.99
CA PHE A 13 5.47 -4.85 17.81
C PHE A 13 4.30 -4.20 18.56
N ARG A 14 4.48 -4.00 19.87
CA ARG A 14 3.49 -3.37 20.77
C ARG A 14 3.67 -1.85 20.83
N ARG A 15 4.91 -1.40 20.63
CA ARG A 15 5.34 -0.01 20.65
C ARG A 15 6.64 0.14 19.88
N TRP A 16 7.03 1.39 19.64
CA TRP A 16 8.35 1.70 19.11
C TRP A 16 9.45 1.17 20.06
N PRO A 17 10.46 0.43 19.57
CA PRO A 17 11.61 0.01 20.37
C PRO A 17 12.51 1.21 20.72
N GLU A 18 12.90 1.34 21.98
CA GLU A 18 13.78 2.44 22.42
C GLU A 18 15.26 2.12 22.20
N THR A 19 15.61 0.83 22.22
CA THR A 19 16.96 0.31 21.96
C THR A 19 16.87 -0.98 21.14
N VAL A 20 18.01 -1.48 20.66
CA VAL A 20 18.07 -2.74 19.88
C VAL A 20 17.69 -3.97 20.72
N ASP A 21 17.92 -3.91 22.03
CA ASP A 21 17.67 -5.01 22.98
C ASP A 21 16.34 -4.85 23.75
N ASP A 22 15.44 -3.97 23.28
CA ASP A 22 14.14 -3.74 23.90
C ASP A 22 13.16 -4.88 23.59
N HIS A 23 13.39 -6.02 24.24
CA HIS A 23 12.56 -7.22 24.15
C HIS A 23 11.11 -7.00 24.61
N SER A 24 10.82 -5.91 25.32
CA SER A 24 9.47 -5.58 25.76
C SER A 24 8.64 -4.84 24.70
N ALA A 25 9.28 -4.32 23.66
CA ALA A 25 8.62 -3.64 22.54
C ALA A 25 7.96 -4.61 21.56
N TRP A 26 8.36 -5.88 21.54
CA TRP A 26 7.84 -6.89 20.62
C TRP A 26 7.32 -8.13 21.34
N ARG A 27 6.53 -8.93 20.61
CA ARG A 27 5.99 -10.21 21.06
C ARG A 27 6.26 -11.25 19.99
N TYR A 28 6.91 -12.34 20.38
CA TYR A 28 7.10 -13.53 19.58
C TYR A 28 6.35 -14.71 20.20
N GLU A 29 5.67 -15.48 19.37
CA GLU A 29 5.07 -16.77 19.75
C GLU A 29 5.53 -17.83 18.75
N GLU A 30 6.26 -18.85 19.22
CA GLU A 30 6.68 -19.99 18.38
C GLU A 30 5.46 -20.76 17.84
N ASP A 31 4.43 -20.91 18.67
CA ASP A 31 3.14 -21.48 18.28
C ASP A 31 2.02 -20.46 18.54
N GLY A 32 1.97 -19.44 17.68
CA GLY A 32 1.02 -18.33 17.75
C GLY A 32 -0.29 -18.60 17.01
N GLY A 33 -1.34 -17.92 17.47
CA GLY A 33 -2.66 -17.88 16.86
C GLY A 33 -3.13 -16.44 16.62
N LEU A 34 -3.82 -16.21 15.50
CA LEU A 34 -4.53 -14.98 15.18
C LEU A 34 -5.99 -15.31 14.82
N LEU A 35 -6.93 -14.83 15.62
CA LEU A 35 -8.37 -14.97 15.34
C LEU A 35 -8.88 -13.70 14.67
N LEU A 36 -9.42 -13.85 13.47
CA LEU A 36 -10.04 -12.79 12.70
C LEU A 36 -11.55 -12.98 12.63
N ARG A 37 -12.29 -11.87 12.78
CA ARG A 37 -13.73 -11.79 12.46
C ARG A 37 -13.96 -10.63 11.52
N ASP A 38 -14.60 -10.92 10.38
CA ASP A 38 -14.95 -9.91 9.37
C ASP A 38 -13.76 -8.98 9.00
N GLY A 39 -12.58 -9.58 8.78
CA GLY A 39 -11.35 -8.87 8.39
C GLY A 39 -10.59 -8.18 9.52
N ARG A 40 -11.06 -8.25 10.77
CA ARG A 40 -10.41 -7.62 11.94
C ARG A 40 -9.88 -8.65 12.93
N ILE A 41 -8.71 -8.38 13.51
CA ILE A 41 -8.13 -9.21 14.57
C ILE A 41 -8.93 -9.00 15.85
N VAL A 42 -9.45 -10.09 16.43
CA VAL A 42 -10.19 -10.08 17.70
C VAL A 42 -9.43 -10.76 18.84
N ALA A 43 -8.43 -11.61 18.53
CA ALA A 43 -7.51 -12.17 19.51
C ALA A 43 -6.16 -12.56 18.87
N ALA A 44 -5.07 -12.41 19.64
CA ALA A 44 -3.71 -12.77 19.24
C ALA A 44 -2.90 -13.27 20.45
N GLY A 45 -2.08 -14.31 20.26
CA GLY A 45 -1.21 -14.86 21.30
C GLY A 45 -0.89 -16.34 21.08
N ALA A 46 -0.57 -17.08 22.15
CA ALA A 46 -0.37 -18.52 22.07
C ALA A 46 -1.58 -19.23 21.44
N TYR A 47 -1.35 -20.11 20.47
CA TYR A 47 -2.40 -20.76 19.69
C TYR A 47 -3.44 -21.45 20.58
N ALA A 48 -2.99 -22.18 21.60
CA ALA A 48 -3.87 -22.90 22.52
C ALA A 48 -4.87 -22.00 23.27
N ASP A 49 -4.53 -20.73 23.52
CA ASP A 49 -5.42 -19.78 24.18
C ASP A 49 -6.33 -19.04 23.21
N VAL A 50 -5.84 -18.78 21.99
CA VAL A 50 -6.63 -18.15 20.93
C VAL A 50 -7.67 -19.13 20.38
N GLU A 51 -7.34 -20.41 20.23
CA GLU A 51 -8.26 -21.46 19.76
C GLU A 51 -9.48 -21.62 20.65
N LYS A 52 -9.32 -21.50 21.98
CA LYS A 52 -10.46 -21.53 22.94
C LYS A 52 -11.49 -20.41 22.71
N LYS A 53 -11.09 -19.32 22.04
CA LYS A 53 -11.95 -18.17 21.72
C LYS A 53 -12.57 -18.26 20.32
N ALA A 54 -12.13 -19.22 19.52
CA ALA A 54 -12.63 -19.42 18.17
C ALA A 54 -14.00 -20.10 18.20
N ASP A 55 -14.87 -19.72 17.27
CA ASP A 55 -16.17 -20.34 17.10
C ASP A 55 -15.99 -21.77 16.54
N GLU A 56 -16.90 -22.71 16.81
CA GLU A 56 -16.77 -24.12 16.38
C GLU A 56 -16.57 -24.27 14.86
N GLY A 57 -17.14 -23.35 14.07
CA GLY A 57 -17.04 -23.31 12.61
C GLY A 57 -15.94 -22.40 12.06
N ALA A 58 -15.02 -21.88 12.88
CA ALA A 58 -13.96 -20.99 12.41
C ALA A 58 -13.05 -21.72 11.39
N LYS A 59 -12.80 -21.08 10.25
CA LYS A 59 -11.85 -21.59 9.25
C LYS A 59 -10.44 -21.59 9.83
N LYS A 60 -9.86 -22.75 10.05
CA LYS A 60 -8.48 -22.88 10.55
C LYS A 60 -7.50 -22.94 9.38
N ILE A 61 -6.44 -22.14 9.42
CA ILE A 61 -5.38 -22.11 8.40
C ILE A 61 -4.03 -22.21 9.12
N ASP A 62 -3.25 -23.23 8.78
CA ASP A 62 -1.93 -23.48 9.36
C ASP A 62 -0.82 -23.00 8.41
N HIS A 63 -0.08 -21.98 8.83
CA HIS A 63 1.02 -21.38 8.09
C HIS A 63 2.39 -21.86 8.56
N ARG A 64 2.50 -22.80 9.51
CA ARG A 64 3.80 -23.32 9.94
C ARG A 64 4.55 -23.97 8.75
N PRO A 65 5.89 -23.88 8.68
CA PRO A 65 6.77 -23.24 9.65
C PRO A 65 6.99 -21.75 9.40
N HIS A 66 6.16 -21.05 8.62
CA HIS A 66 6.39 -19.64 8.26
C HIS A 66 6.21 -18.69 9.46
N LEU A 67 6.80 -17.50 9.34
CA LEU A 67 6.63 -16.39 10.28
C LEU A 67 5.54 -15.46 9.76
N LEU A 68 4.53 -15.20 10.59
CA LEU A 68 3.47 -14.24 10.36
C LEU A 68 3.87 -12.89 10.97
N LEU A 69 3.84 -11.85 10.14
CA LEU A 69 4.14 -10.46 10.47
C LEU A 69 2.95 -9.56 10.11
N PRO A 70 2.81 -8.39 10.75
CA PRO A 70 2.01 -7.31 10.17
C PRO A 70 2.49 -7.00 8.75
N GLY A 71 1.57 -6.65 7.86
CA GLY A 71 1.92 -6.22 6.51
C GLY A 71 2.79 -4.95 6.55
N PHE A 72 3.71 -4.84 5.62
CA PHE A 72 4.65 -3.72 5.57
C PHE A 72 3.95 -2.43 5.12
N ILE A 73 4.47 -1.32 5.63
CA ILE A 73 4.03 0.03 5.31
C ILE A 73 5.13 0.69 4.50
N ASP A 74 4.84 1.00 3.24
CA ASP A 74 5.71 1.82 2.41
C ASP A 74 5.26 3.29 2.50
N ALA A 75 6.09 4.12 3.13
CA ALA A 75 5.75 5.51 3.39
C ALA A 75 5.97 6.43 2.17
N HIS A 76 6.56 5.93 1.07
CA HIS A 76 6.83 6.76 -0.10
C HIS A 76 7.11 5.91 -1.35
N ALA A 77 6.15 5.88 -2.28
CA ALA A 77 6.34 5.25 -3.58
C ALA A 77 5.75 6.08 -4.74
N HIS A 78 6.34 6.00 -5.92
CA HIS A 78 5.81 6.61 -7.14
C HIS A 78 5.28 5.52 -8.08
N PHE A 79 3.97 5.26 -8.04
CA PHE A 79 3.37 4.22 -8.89
C PHE A 79 3.51 4.49 -10.41
N PRO A 80 3.50 5.75 -10.91
CA PRO A 80 3.72 6.03 -12.33
C PRO A 80 5.12 5.67 -12.83
N GLN A 81 6.07 5.51 -11.91
CA GLN A 81 7.48 5.27 -12.23
C GLN A 81 7.85 3.79 -12.23
N MET A 82 6.87 2.88 -12.02
CA MET A 82 7.08 1.44 -11.98
C MET A 82 7.87 0.92 -13.20
N GLN A 83 7.69 1.52 -14.37
CA GLN A 83 8.32 1.07 -15.62
C GLN A 83 9.75 1.59 -15.84
N VAL A 84 10.24 2.49 -14.98
CA VAL A 84 11.57 3.12 -15.12
C VAL A 84 12.49 2.85 -13.93
N ILE A 85 12.07 1.99 -13.00
CA ILE A 85 12.91 1.55 -11.87
C ILE A 85 14.25 1.02 -12.40
N ALA A 86 15.34 1.46 -11.77
CA ALA A 86 16.72 1.11 -12.13
C ALA A 86 17.16 1.51 -13.56
N SER A 87 16.55 2.55 -14.16
CA SER A 87 17.12 3.24 -15.31
C SER A 87 18.52 3.81 -15.01
N TYR A 88 19.30 4.20 -16.02
CA TYR A 88 20.62 4.80 -15.79
C TYR A 88 20.49 6.30 -15.59
N GLY A 89 20.73 6.81 -14.38
CA GLY A 89 20.80 8.25 -14.13
C GLY A 89 22.13 8.64 -13.50
N ALA A 90 22.75 9.72 -14.00
CA ALA A 90 23.92 10.31 -13.35
C ALA A 90 23.51 11.03 -12.06
N GLU A 91 22.45 11.86 -12.14
CA GLU A 91 21.90 12.64 -11.03
C GLU A 91 20.37 12.70 -11.09
N LEU A 92 19.73 13.22 -10.03
CA LEU A 92 18.27 13.26 -9.89
C LEU A 92 17.58 14.07 -11.01
N LEU A 93 18.08 15.27 -11.34
CA LEU A 93 17.43 16.11 -12.34
C LEU A 93 17.54 15.49 -13.75
N ASP A 94 18.68 14.88 -14.05
CA ASP A 94 18.87 14.13 -15.30
C ASP A 94 17.93 12.94 -15.36
N TRP A 95 17.77 12.21 -14.25
CA TRP A 95 16.81 11.12 -14.14
C TRP A 95 15.37 11.59 -14.42
N LEU A 96 14.97 12.69 -13.78
CA LEU A 96 13.62 13.23 -13.91
C LEU A 96 13.30 13.59 -15.36
N ASN A 97 14.21 14.31 -16.01
CA ASN A 97 14.02 14.78 -17.39
C ASN A 97 14.13 13.64 -18.42
N THR A 98 15.00 12.65 -18.18
CA THR A 98 15.29 11.58 -19.15
C THR A 98 14.29 10.43 -19.04
N TYR A 99 13.81 10.09 -17.85
CA TYR A 99 13.02 8.88 -17.61
C TYR A 99 11.66 9.16 -16.98
N THR A 100 11.63 9.92 -15.87
CA THR A 100 10.40 10.13 -15.10
C THR A 100 9.35 10.91 -15.88
N PHE A 101 9.64 12.15 -16.30
CA PHE A 101 8.64 12.96 -17.00
C PHE A 101 8.15 12.28 -18.28
N PRO A 102 9.02 11.71 -19.15
CA PRO A 102 8.56 11.01 -20.34
C PRO A 102 7.62 9.83 -20.05
N VAL A 103 7.87 9.03 -19.00
CA VAL A 103 6.97 7.91 -18.68
C VAL A 103 5.66 8.41 -18.06
N GLU A 104 5.70 9.45 -17.22
CA GLU A 104 4.52 9.99 -16.56
C GLU A 104 3.54 10.66 -17.54
N THR A 105 4.01 11.20 -18.67
CA THR A 105 3.12 11.71 -19.73
C THR A 105 2.12 10.65 -20.22
N LYS A 106 2.45 9.35 -20.16
CA LYS A 106 1.58 8.26 -20.65
C LYS A 106 0.29 8.10 -19.85
N PHE A 107 0.22 8.71 -18.67
CA PHE A 107 -0.95 8.65 -17.80
C PHE A 107 -2.11 9.56 -18.24
N HIS A 108 -1.95 10.35 -19.32
CA HIS A 108 -3.10 10.91 -20.03
C HIS A 108 -4.04 9.81 -20.58
N ASN A 109 -3.53 8.59 -20.80
CA ASN A 109 -4.32 7.44 -21.23
C ASN A 109 -4.84 6.63 -20.02
N ALA A 110 -6.15 6.67 -19.81
CA ALA A 110 -6.81 5.96 -18.71
C ALA A 110 -6.59 4.43 -18.72
N GLN A 111 -6.46 3.80 -19.88
CA GLN A 111 -6.16 2.35 -19.96
C GLN A 111 -4.74 2.06 -19.47
N HIS A 112 -3.78 2.95 -19.76
CA HIS A 112 -2.43 2.84 -19.23
C HIS A 112 -2.42 2.98 -17.71
N GLY A 113 -3.13 3.99 -17.18
CA GLY A 113 -3.27 4.22 -15.74
C GLY A 113 -3.78 2.99 -14.99
N ARG A 114 -4.91 2.41 -15.44
CA ARG A 114 -5.48 1.18 -14.85
C ARG A 114 -4.50 0.01 -14.88
N ARG A 115 -3.86 -0.22 -16.03
CA ARG A 115 -2.90 -1.32 -16.19
C ARG A 115 -1.74 -1.20 -15.20
N ILE A 116 -1.16 0.00 -15.06
CA ILE A 116 -0.02 0.21 -14.15
C ILE A 116 -0.45 0.19 -12.68
N ALA A 117 -1.59 0.79 -12.32
CA ALA A 117 -2.11 0.75 -10.95
C ALA A 117 -2.32 -0.70 -10.47
N ARG A 118 -2.94 -1.55 -11.31
CA ARG A 118 -3.11 -2.97 -11.03
C ARG A 118 -1.76 -3.67 -10.79
N LEU A 119 -0.83 -3.55 -11.74
CA LEU A 119 0.49 -4.19 -11.66
C LEU A 119 1.27 -3.71 -10.44
N PHE A 120 1.19 -2.42 -10.11
CA PHE A 120 1.87 -1.84 -8.97
C PHE A 120 1.34 -2.43 -7.65
N LEU A 121 0.03 -2.48 -7.45
CA LEU A 121 -0.55 -3.04 -6.22
C LEU A 121 -0.34 -4.56 -6.12
N ASP A 122 -0.36 -5.28 -7.25
CA ASP A 122 0.00 -6.70 -7.27
C ASP A 122 1.45 -6.89 -6.79
N GLU A 123 2.36 -6.00 -7.19
CA GLU A 123 3.77 -6.05 -6.80
C GLU A 123 3.99 -5.64 -5.34
N MET A 124 3.26 -4.64 -4.83
CA MET A 124 3.25 -4.29 -3.40
C MET A 124 2.88 -5.51 -2.54
N LEU A 125 1.78 -6.19 -2.88
CA LEU A 125 1.33 -7.38 -2.18
C LEU A 125 2.33 -8.53 -2.31
N ARG A 126 2.93 -8.72 -3.49
CA ARG A 126 3.97 -9.74 -3.73
C ARG A 126 5.20 -9.54 -2.83
N HIS A 127 5.49 -8.29 -2.46
CA HIS A 127 6.59 -7.92 -1.56
C HIS A 127 6.17 -7.73 -0.09
N GLY A 128 4.92 -8.03 0.25
CA GLY A 128 4.40 -7.96 1.63
C GLY A 128 3.95 -6.57 2.08
N THR A 129 3.95 -5.57 1.20
CA THR A 129 3.42 -4.24 1.47
C THR A 129 1.90 -4.25 1.36
N THR A 130 1.22 -3.96 2.46
CA THR A 130 -0.25 -3.91 2.52
C THR A 130 -0.81 -2.48 2.55
N THR A 131 0.05 -1.51 2.86
CA THR A 131 -0.27 -0.07 2.87
C THR A 131 0.86 0.70 2.22
N VAL A 132 0.52 1.58 1.29
CA VAL A 132 1.47 2.47 0.64
C VAL A 132 0.97 3.91 0.61
N ALA A 133 1.87 4.86 0.86
CA ALA A 133 1.68 6.28 0.55
C ALA A 133 2.26 6.58 -0.84
N ALA A 134 1.38 6.60 -1.84
CA ALA A 134 1.73 6.64 -3.25
C ALA A 134 1.55 8.03 -3.88
N TYR A 135 2.59 8.50 -4.56
CA TYR A 135 2.51 9.57 -5.54
C TYR A 135 1.89 9.04 -6.84
N CYS A 136 0.84 9.71 -7.31
CA CYS A 136 0.32 9.52 -8.67
C CYS A 136 1.03 10.46 -9.65
N SER A 137 0.61 10.51 -10.92
CA SER A 137 1.10 11.56 -11.84
C SER A 137 0.28 12.84 -11.68
N VAL A 138 0.63 13.87 -12.45
CA VAL A 138 -0.15 15.12 -12.53
C VAL A 138 -1.57 14.90 -13.05
N HIS A 139 -1.82 13.81 -13.80
CA HIS A 139 -3.11 13.56 -14.43
C HIS A 139 -4.11 13.02 -13.40
N LYS A 140 -5.29 13.66 -13.28
CA LYS A 140 -6.37 13.19 -12.40
C LYS A 140 -6.70 11.70 -12.59
N GLY A 141 -6.76 11.24 -13.84
CA GLY A 141 -7.04 9.84 -14.19
C GLY A 141 -6.00 8.82 -13.65
N SER A 142 -4.78 9.27 -13.35
CA SER A 142 -3.77 8.45 -12.67
C SER A 142 -4.17 8.14 -11.23
N ALA A 143 -4.63 9.16 -10.49
CA ALA A 143 -5.13 8.98 -9.13
C ALA A 143 -6.43 8.17 -9.09
N GLU A 144 -7.37 8.43 -10.01
CA GLU A 144 -8.62 7.66 -10.12
C GLU A 144 -8.34 6.16 -10.35
N ALA A 145 -7.38 5.83 -11.23
CA ALA A 145 -6.99 4.44 -11.47
C ALA A 145 -6.39 3.79 -10.22
N PHE A 146 -5.52 4.52 -9.49
CA PHE A 146 -4.92 4.01 -8.26
C PHE A 146 -5.96 3.76 -7.16
N PHE A 147 -6.88 4.71 -6.96
CA PHE A 147 -7.92 4.58 -5.96
C PHE A 147 -8.92 3.47 -6.28
N ALA A 148 -9.35 3.33 -7.54
CA ALA A 148 -10.24 2.25 -7.95
C ALA A 148 -9.62 0.87 -7.66
N GLU A 149 -8.36 0.66 -8.08
CA GLU A 149 -7.66 -0.61 -7.85
C GLU A 149 -7.39 -0.86 -6.35
N SER A 150 -7.14 0.19 -5.55
CA SER A 150 -7.00 0.06 -4.09
C SER A 150 -8.33 -0.30 -3.42
N HIS A 151 -9.42 0.34 -3.84
CA HIS A 151 -10.76 0.14 -3.33
C HIS A 151 -11.27 -1.27 -3.61
N ASP A 152 -11.09 -1.77 -4.83
CA ASP A 152 -11.49 -3.14 -5.21
C ASP A 152 -10.78 -4.22 -4.37
N ARG A 153 -9.57 -3.93 -3.89
CA ARG A 153 -8.78 -4.80 -3.00
C ARG A 153 -9.05 -4.57 -1.51
N ASN A 154 -9.84 -3.57 -1.16
CA ASN A 154 -10.04 -3.11 0.22
C ASN A 154 -8.69 -2.82 0.93
N MET A 155 -7.75 -2.18 0.22
CA MET A 155 -6.45 -1.81 0.77
C MET A 155 -6.51 -0.43 1.42
N LEU A 156 -5.94 -0.31 2.62
CA LEU A 156 -5.70 0.96 3.26
C LEU A 156 -4.47 1.63 2.64
N ASN A 157 -4.68 2.42 1.58
CA ASN A 157 -3.63 3.19 0.91
C ASN A 157 -3.86 4.69 1.04
N ILE A 158 -2.78 5.45 0.95
CA ILE A 158 -2.79 6.91 0.92
C ILE A 158 -2.25 7.31 -0.46
N ALA A 159 -2.96 8.14 -1.20
CA ALA A 159 -2.47 8.62 -2.49
C ALA A 159 -3.04 10.00 -2.83
N GLY A 160 -2.45 10.62 -3.85
CA GLY A 160 -2.93 11.89 -4.36
C GLY A 160 -2.37 12.19 -5.75
N LYS A 161 -3.12 13.01 -6.49
CA LYS A 161 -2.64 13.65 -7.72
C LYS A 161 -1.45 14.56 -7.38
N VAL A 162 -0.40 14.51 -8.20
CA VAL A 162 0.73 15.44 -8.10
C VAL A 162 0.31 16.81 -8.64
N MET A 163 0.80 17.88 -8.00
CA MET A 163 0.62 19.26 -8.43
C MET A 163 1.97 19.78 -8.92
N MET A 164 2.05 20.23 -10.17
CA MET A 164 3.32 20.62 -10.79
C MET A 164 3.07 21.61 -11.93
N ASP A 165 3.30 22.90 -11.67
CA ASP A 165 2.93 24.00 -12.56
C ASP A 165 4.11 24.63 -13.32
N ARG A 166 5.33 24.17 -13.05
CA ARG A 166 6.57 24.71 -13.66
C ARG A 166 7.73 23.72 -13.61
N ASN A 167 8.79 24.04 -14.36
CA ASN A 167 10.07 23.32 -14.36
C ASN A 167 9.98 21.84 -14.76
N ALA A 168 9.01 21.49 -15.60
CA ALA A 168 8.85 20.18 -16.20
C ALA A 168 8.29 20.33 -17.63
N PRO A 169 8.35 19.30 -18.48
CA PRO A 169 7.76 19.32 -19.81
C PRO A 169 6.24 19.58 -19.79
N GLU A 170 5.70 20.24 -20.82
CA GLU A 170 4.28 20.62 -20.91
C GLU A 170 3.32 19.46 -20.64
N GLY A 171 3.63 18.25 -21.12
CA GLY A 171 2.78 17.05 -20.93
C GLY A 171 2.69 16.52 -19.49
N VAL A 172 3.40 17.12 -18.54
CA VAL A 172 3.28 16.82 -17.11
C VAL A 172 3.07 18.08 -16.26
N LEU A 173 2.74 19.22 -16.89
CA LEU A 173 2.37 20.44 -16.19
C LEU A 173 0.86 20.54 -15.98
N ASP A 174 0.46 21.08 -14.83
CA ASP A 174 -0.86 21.62 -14.59
C ASP A 174 -0.81 23.12 -14.30
N THR A 175 -1.92 23.69 -13.84
CA THR A 175 -1.99 25.05 -13.33
C THR A 175 -2.40 25.00 -11.87
N PRO A 176 -2.13 26.04 -11.05
CA PRO A 176 -2.63 26.09 -9.69
C PRO A 176 -4.16 25.89 -9.60
N GLN A 177 -4.92 26.42 -10.57
CA GLN A 177 -6.37 26.27 -10.60
C GLN A 177 -6.80 24.83 -10.91
N SER A 178 -6.27 24.24 -11.99
CA SER A 178 -6.61 22.85 -12.33
C SER A 178 -6.12 21.85 -11.28
N ALA A 179 -4.95 22.10 -10.68
CA ALA A 179 -4.43 21.33 -9.55
C ALA A 179 -5.39 21.34 -8.35
N TYR A 180 -5.92 22.52 -8.00
CA TYR A 180 -6.90 22.68 -6.92
C TYR A 180 -8.22 21.96 -7.25
N ASP A 181 -8.79 22.21 -8.42
CA ASP A 181 -10.10 21.67 -8.80
C ASP A 181 -10.08 20.13 -8.87
N ASP A 182 -9.06 19.56 -9.50
CA ASP A 182 -8.90 18.11 -9.60
C ASP A 182 -8.66 17.47 -8.24
N SER A 183 -7.78 18.05 -7.42
CA SER A 183 -7.48 17.53 -6.08
C SER A 183 -8.72 17.57 -5.19
N LYS A 184 -9.50 18.66 -5.24
CA LYS A 184 -10.75 18.79 -4.51
C LYS A 184 -11.78 17.75 -4.94
N ALA A 185 -11.91 17.52 -6.25
CA ALA A 185 -12.79 16.48 -6.78
C ALA A 185 -12.36 15.07 -6.32
N LEU A 186 -11.05 14.77 -6.36
CA LEU A 186 -10.51 13.49 -5.89
C LEU A 186 -10.72 13.29 -4.38
N ILE A 187 -10.52 14.32 -3.56
CA ILE A 187 -10.78 14.26 -2.11
C ILE A 187 -12.25 13.97 -1.85
N ALA A 188 -13.16 14.71 -2.50
CA ALA A 188 -14.60 14.49 -2.35
C ALA A 188 -15.03 13.08 -2.77
N GLU A 189 -14.39 12.53 -3.81
CA GLU A 189 -14.75 11.22 -4.34
C GLU A 189 -14.10 10.06 -3.58
N TRP A 190 -12.88 10.17 -3.07
CA TRP A 190 -12.14 8.99 -2.59
C TRP A 190 -11.78 9.04 -1.11
N HIS A 191 -11.72 10.22 -0.50
CA HIS A 191 -11.30 10.30 0.91
C HIS A 191 -12.33 9.65 1.83
N GLY A 192 -11.86 8.71 2.67
CA GLY A 192 -12.72 7.96 3.58
C GLY A 192 -13.56 6.85 2.91
N LYS A 193 -13.33 6.54 1.64
CA LYS A 193 -13.92 5.38 0.95
C LYS A 193 -12.89 4.25 0.84
N GLY A 194 -13.34 3.02 1.10
CA GLY A 194 -12.48 1.83 1.25
C GLY A 194 -12.48 1.37 2.70
#